data_AF-A0A920CIQ3-F1
#
_entry.id   AF-A0A920CIQ3-F1
#
_cell.length_a   1.000
_cell.length_b   1.000
_cell.length_c   1.000
_cell.angle_alpha   90.00
_cell.angle_beta   90.00
_cell.angle_gamma   90.00
#
_symmetry.space_group_name_H-M   'P 1'
#
loop_
_entity.id
_entity.type
_entity.pdbx_description
1 polymer ?
#
loop_
_entity_poly.entity_id
_entity_poly.type
_entity_poly.pdbx_seq_one_letter_code
_entity_poly.pdbx_strand_id
1 'polypeptide(L)'
;MRKLSLQDVQSKKNNSNSDVNLAVAKFREKTIEEGWSLSRNRPRSVDEIKALNYIARITILKGIQSGTIAYDKEKRVLRIERYTKG
;
A
#
# COMPACT_ATOMS: atom_id res chain seq x y z
N MET A 1 18.27 -32.95 6.74
CA MET A 1 17.65 -31.99 7.68
C MET A 1 18.13 -32.29 9.09
N ARG A 2 18.76 -31.34 9.78
CA ARG A 2 19.18 -31.53 11.18
C ARG A 2 17.94 -31.47 12.08
N LYS A 3 17.72 -32.49 12.91
CA LYS A 3 16.63 -32.54 13.89
C LYS A 3 16.99 -31.60 15.05
N LEU A 4 16.21 -30.55 15.26
CA LEU A 4 16.32 -29.68 16.44
C LEU A 4 15.74 -30.41 17.65
N SER A 5 16.39 -30.33 18.80
CA SER A 5 15.85 -30.88 20.05
C SER A 5 14.75 -29.97 20.62
N LEU A 6 13.91 -30.51 21.51
CA LEU A 6 12.88 -29.73 22.20
C LEU A 6 13.49 -28.53 22.96
N GLN A 7 14.66 -28.73 23.55
CA GLN A 7 15.40 -27.70 24.30
C GLN A 7 15.90 -26.59 23.37
N ASP A 8 16.36 -26.92 22.16
CA ASP A 8 16.78 -25.93 21.15
C ASP A 8 15.61 -25.07 20.65
N VAL A 9 14.40 -25.64 20.62
CA VAL A 9 13.19 -24.90 20.25
C VAL A 9 12.77 -23.97 21.38
N GLN A 10 12.84 -24.42 22.63
CA GLN A 10 12.52 -23.60 23.80
C GLN A 10 13.51 -22.44 23.99
N SER A 11 14.80 -22.67 23.80
CA SER A 11 15.81 -21.61 23.87
C SER A 11 15.62 -20.56 22.78
N LYS A 12 15.27 -20.95 21.55
CA LYS A 12 14.93 -20.02 20.47
C LYS A 12 13.64 -19.23 20.73
N LYS A 13 12.63 -19.86 21.36
CA LYS A 13 11.39 -19.18 21.75
C LYS A 13 11.64 -18.15 22.84
N ASN A 14 12.51 -18.45 23.80
CA ASN A 14 12.85 -17.54 24.90
C ASN A 14 13.81 -16.42 24.46
N ASN A 15 14.60 -16.64 23.40
CA ASN A 15 15.41 -15.61 22.73
C ASN A 15 14.59 -14.76 21.74
N SER A 16 13.28 -14.59 21.96
CA SER A 16 12.49 -13.69 21.13
C SER A 16 12.95 -12.25 21.37
N ASN A 17 13.58 -11.65 20.36
CA ASN A 17 14.11 -10.30 20.45
C ASN A 17 12.94 -9.30 20.62
N SER A 18 12.83 -8.71 21.81
CA SER A 18 11.75 -7.78 22.18
C SER A 18 11.61 -6.62 21.20
N ASP A 19 12.74 -6.15 20.67
CA ASP A 19 12.79 -4.99 19.78
C ASP A 19 12.23 -5.34 18.41
N VAL A 20 12.51 -6.54 17.92
CA VAL A 20 11.96 -7.05 16.66
C VAL A 20 10.45 -7.24 16.79
N ASN A 21 9.99 -7.82 17.91
CA ASN A 21 8.57 -8.00 18.17
C ASN A 21 7.82 -6.66 18.24
N LEU A 22 8.40 -5.67 18.92
CA LEU A 22 7.85 -4.32 19.01
C LEU A 22 7.80 -3.64 17.63
N ALA A 23 8.86 -3.76 16.83
CA ALA A 23 8.90 -3.20 15.47
C ALA A 23 7.85 -3.84 14.56
N VAL A 24 7.66 -5.16 14.65
CA VAL A 24 6.62 -5.89 13.89
C VAL A 24 5.22 -5.47 14.32
N ALA A 25 4.98 -5.26 15.62
CA ALA A 25 3.69 -4.79 16.13
C ALA A 25 3.36 -3.38 15.62
N LYS A 26 4.31 -2.43 15.75
CA LYS A 26 4.18 -1.06 15.24
C LYS A 26 3.95 -1.02 13.73
N PHE A 27 4.64 -1.88 12.99
CA PHE A 27 4.43 -2.01 11.55
C PHE A 27 3.00 -2.46 11.23
N ARG A 28 2.50 -3.48 11.93
CA ARG A 28 1.12 -3.99 11.73
C ARG A 28 0.06 -2.91 12.00
N GLU A 29 0.20 -2.18 13.09
CA GLU A 29 -0.71 -1.08 13.43
C GLU A 29 -0.74 -0.02 12.33
N LYS A 30 0.45 0.42 11.87
CA LYS A 30 0.57 1.39 10.77
C LYS A 30 -0.02 0.88 9.45
N THR A 31 0.16 -0.41 9.12
CA THR A 31 -0.44 -0.99 7.91
C THR A 31 -1.97 -0.99 7.95
N ILE A 32 -2.57 -1.12 9.13
CA ILE A 32 -4.02 -1.06 9.29
C ILE A 32 -4.52 0.38 9.09
N GLU A 33 -3.86 1.37 9.71
CA GLU A 33 -4.21 2.79 9.58
C GLU A 33 -4.11 3.29 8.13
N GLU A 34 -3.07 2.86 7.39
CA GLU A 34 -2.87 3.23 6.00
C GLU A 34 -3.72 2.41 5.01
N GLY A 35 -4.53 1.46 5.51
CA GLY A 35 -5.41 0.61 4.68
C GLY A 35 -4.65 -0.41 3.83
N TRP A 36 -3.42 -0.75 4.19
CA TRP A 36 -2.62 -1.74 3.48
C TRP A 36 -3.16 -3.13 3.80
N SER A 37 -3.98 -3.67 2.89
CA SER A 37 -4.37 -5.08 2.98
C SER A 37 -3.13 -5.96 2.80
N LEU A 38 -2.75 -6.73 3.81
CA LEU A 38 -1.68 -7.74 3.73
C LEU A 38 -2.04 -8.92 2.79
N SER A 39 -3.21 -8.88 2.15
CA SER A 39 -3.58 -9.83 1.10
C SER A 39 -2.72 -9.64 -0.14
N ARG A 40 -2.18 -10.75 -0.64
CA ARG A 40 -1.57 -10.80 -1.97
C ARG A 40 -2.64 -10.50 -3.01
N ASN A 41 -2.68 -9.27 -3.51
CA ASN A 41 -3.46 -8.95 -4.69
C ASN A 41 -2.87 -9.74 -5.86
N ARG A 42 -3.71 -10.51 -6.56
CA ARG A 42 -3.29 -11.17 -7.80
C ARG A 42 -2.75 -10.12 -8.77
N PRO A 43 -1.70 -10.43 -9.56
CA PRO A 43 -1.30 -9.56 -10.64
C PRO A 43 -2.50 -9.32 -11.56
N ARG A 44 -2.69 -8.07 -11.97
CA ARG A 44 -3.77 -7.70 -12.90
C ARG A 44 -3.44 -8.25 -14.28
N SER A 45 -4.46 -8.67 -15.02
CA SER A 45 -4.30 -9.07 -16.42
C SER A 45 -3.99 -7.84 -17.30
N VAL A 46 -3.47 -8.07 -18.51
CA VAL A 46 -3.18 -6.99 -19.47
C VAL A 46 -4.43 -6.17 -19.78
N ASP A 47 -5.58 -6.82 -19.91
CA ASP A 47 -6.84 -6.15 -20.22
C ASP A 47 -7.38 -5.35 -19.03
N GLU A 48 -7.22 -5.87 -17.81
CA GLU A 48 -7.55 -5.12 -16.59
C GLU A 48 -6.69 -3.85 -16.45
N ILE A 49 -5.40 -3.95 -16.79
CA ILE A 49 -4.51 -2.79 -16.79
C ILE A 49 -4.96 -1.76 -17.84
N LYS A 50 -5.29 -2.20 -19.06
CA LYS A 50 -5.81 -1.31 -20.11
C LYS A 50 -7.09 -0.61 -19.68
N ALA A 51 -8.03 -1.35 -19.10
CA ALA A 51 -9.29 -0.80 -18.61
C ALA A 51 -9.07 0.25 -17.52
N LEU A 52 -8.22 -0.04 -16.53
CA LEU A 52 -7.89 0.91 -15.46
C LEU A 52 -7.19 2.17 -16.00
N ASN A 53 -6.26 2.01 -16.93
CA ASN A 53 -5.58 3.14 -17.56
C ASN A 53 -6.55 4.01 -18.37
N TYR A 54 -7.50 3.39 -19.07
CA TYR A 54 -8.54 4.12 -19.79
C TYR A 54 -9.43 4.91 -18.83
N ILE A 55 -9.91 4.28 -17.76
CA ILE A 55 -10.72 4.93 -16.72
C ILE A 55 -9.95 6.10 -16.11
N ALA A 56 -8.70 5.89 -15.70
CA ALA A 56 -7.85 6.94 -15.14
C ALA A 56 -7.69 8.12 -16.10
N ARG A 57 -7.43 7.87 -17.38
CA ARG A 57 -7.30 8.91 -18.41
C ARG A 57 -8.58 9.73 -18.55
N ILE A 58 -9.74 9.07 -18.61
CA ILE A 58 -11.03 9.76 -18.72
C ILE A 58 -11.32 10.59 -17.46
N THR A 59 -11.06 10.04 -16.28
CA THR A 59 -11.26 10.75 -15.00
C THR A 59 -10.40 12.00 -14.92
N ILE A 60 -9.13 11.92 -15.33
CA ILE A 60 -8.24 13.08 -15.36
C ILE A 60 -8.74 14.14 -16.34
N LEU A 61 -9.09 13.75 -17.57
CA LEU A 61 -9.59 14.69 -18.58
C LEU A 61 -10.87 15.38 -18.13
N LYS A 62 -11.82 14.65 -17.55
CA LYS A 62 -13.04 15.21 -16.95
C LYS A 62 -12.73 16.13 -15.76
N GLY A 63 -11.75 15.76 -14.93
CA GLY A 63 -11.26 16.56 -13.81
C GLY A 63 -10.67 17.90 -14.28
N ILE A 64 -9.91 17.90 -15.37
CA ILE A 64 -9.36 19.13 -15.98
C ILE A 64 -10.49 19.97 -16.58
N GLN A 65 -11.41 19.37 -17.34
CA GLN A 65 -12.54 20.09 -17.95
C GLN A 65 -13.47 20.73 -16.92
N SER A 66 -13.70 20.06 -15.78
CA SER A 66 -14.53 20.56 -14.69
C SER A 66 -13.81 21.55 -13.76
N GLY A 67 -12.51 21.79 -13.95
CA GLY A 67 -11.69 22.63 -13.05
C GLY A 67 -11.30 21.95 -11.74
N THR A 68 -11.68 20.69 -11.52
CA THR A 68 -11.34 19.91 -10.31
C THR A 68 -9.85 19.58 -10.22
N ILE A 69 -9.19 19.46 -11.38
CA ILE A 69 -7.74 19.22 -11.50
C ILE A 69 -7.13 20.41 -12.25
N ALA A 70 -6.22 21.11 -11.58
CA ALA A 70 -5.50 22.26 -12.13
C ALA A 70 -4.00 21.96 -12.17
N TYR A 71 -3.32 22.39 -13.23
CA TYR A 71 -1.86 22.31 -13.31
C TYR A 71 -1.24 23.58 -12.73
N ASP A 72 -0.49 23.43 -11.63
CA ASP A 72 0.33 24.49 -11.05
C ASP A 72 1.63 24.59 -11.87
N LYS A 73 1.76 25.66 -12.65
CA LYS A 73 2.90 25.88 -13.55
C LYS A 73 4.21 26.17 -12.82
N GLU A 74 4.14 26.78 -11.63
CA GLU A 74 5.33 27.16 -10.86
C GLU A 74 5.95 25.93 -10.20
N LYS A 75 5.10 25.09 -9.59
CA LYS A 75 5.54 23.86 -8.91
C LYS A 75 5.68 22.67 -9.86
N ARG A 76 5.11 22.76 -11.06
CA ARG A 76 5.01 21.67 -12.05
C ARG A 76 4.27 20.44 -11.51
N VAL A 77 3.20 20.67 -10.75
CA VAL A 77 2.39 19.62 -10.11
C VAL A 77 0.92 19.75 -10.49
N LEU A 78 0.22 18.62 -10.64
CA LEU A 78 -1.23 18.59 -10.75
C LEU A 78 -1.86 18.72 -9.35
N ARG A 79 -2.58 19.82 -9.13
CA ARG A 79 -3.35 20.08 -7.92
C ARG A 79 -4.77 19.55 -8.11
N ILE A 80 -5.24 18.76 -7.15
CA ILE A 80 -6.61 18.24 -7.11
C ILE A 80 -7.35 19.02 -6.02
N GLU A 81 -8.29 19.88 -6.41
CA GLU A 81 -8.97 20.78 -5.46
C GLU A 81 -10.09 20.08 -4.68
N ARG A 82 -10.73 19.06 -5.28
CA ARG A 82 -11.72 18.22 -4.61
C ARG A 82 -11.27 16.77 -4.63
N TYR A 83 -10.79 16.29 -3.49
CA TYR A 83 -10.60 14.87 -3.26
C TYR A 83 -11.94 14.26 -2.84
N THR A 84 -12.76 13.81 -3.79
CA THR A 84 -13.95 13.02 -3.47
C THR A 84 -13.51 11.63 -3.06
N LYS A 85 -13.27 11.43 -1.77
CA LYS A 85 -13.16 10.09 -1.18
C LYS A 85 -14.58 9.52 -1.18
N GLY A 86 -14.83 8.54 -2.05
CA GLY A 86 -16.06 7.74 -2.05
C GLY A 86 -16.06 6.75 -0.90
#